data_AF-A0A8H7EQ79-F1
#
_entry.id   AF-A0A8H7EQ79-F1
#
_cell.length_a   1.000
_cell.length_b   1.000
_cell.length_c   1.000
_cell.angle_alpha   90.00
_cell.angle_beta   90.00
_cell.angle_gamma   90.00
#
_symmetry.space_group_name_H-M   'P 1'
#
loop_
_entity.id
_entity.type
_entity.pdbx_description
1 polymer ?
#
loop_
_entity_poly.entity_id
_entity_poly.type
_entity_poly.pdbx_seq_one_letter_code
_entity_poly.pdbx_strand_id
1 'polypeptide(L)'
;MTGYPILDEVVTVHACHYYLSLINRFTETTKNMTEQQLRIYLVRAEDRYIGWIKNIRKMQSHNIIPPIDVAYLWHTHMLSPFRYYEDLTRLRLGDAVRIRIPLKAMYDHRMEPHKHSLELWPILMGPQPYDLDVDNLDGDKYVECLDCHKKMKSK
;
A
#
# COMPACT_ATOMS: atom_id res chain seq x y z
N MET A 1 -19.99 -30.85 11.88
CA MET A 1 -19.65 -29.64 11.10
C MET A 1 -18.69 -28.82 11.94
N THR A 2 -17.39 -28.93 11.70
CA THR A 2 -16.37 -28.21 12.46
C THR A 2 -16.10 -26.88 11.79
N GLY A 3 -16.63 -25.79 12.36
CA GLY A 3 -16.27 -24.43 11.95
C GLY A 3 -14.79 -24.17 12.24
N TYR A 4 -14.15 -23.34 11.41
CA TYR A 4 -12.79 -22.89 11.67
C TYR A 4 -12.74 -22.04 12.96
N PRO A 5 -11.59 -21.99 13.68
CA PRO A 5 -11.42 -21.10 14.81
C PRO A 5 -11.63 -19.63 14.42
N ILE A 6 -12.33 -18.89 15.28
CA ILE A 6 -12.63 -17.46 15.13
C ILE A 6 -12.39 -16.77 16.47
N LEU A 7 -11.69 -15.64 16.48
CA LEU A 7 -11.61 -14.73 17.62
C LEU A 7 -12.44 -13.49 17.32
N ASP A 8 -13.60 -13.39 17.98
CA ASP A 8 -14.51 -12.23 17.95
C ASP A 8 -14.84 -11.73 16.52
N GLU A 9 -15.00 -12.67 15.57
CA GLU A 9 -15.25 -12.42 14.14
C GLU A 9 -14.14 -11.65 13.38
N VAL A 10 -13.14 -11.13 14.10
CA VAL A 10 -12.03 -10.34 13.55
C VAL A 10 -10.91 -11.23 13.03
N VAL A 11 -10.48 -12.21 13.83
CA VAL A 11 -9.41 -13.15 13.44
C VAL A 11 -10.07 -14.43 12.98
N THR A 12 -10.09 -14.63 11.66
CA THR A 12 -10.58 -15.85 11.02
C THR A 12 -9.44 -16.51 10.23
N VAL A 13 -9.52 -17.82 10.01
CA VAL A 13 -8.55 -18.53 9.15
C VAL A 13 -8.43 -17.89 7.77
N HIS A 14 -9.54 -17.42 7.20
CA HIS A 14 -9.55 -16.70 5.92
C HIS A 14 -8.80 -15.36 6.01
N ALA A 15 -9.07 -14.56 7.04
CA ALA A 15 -8.37 -13.28 7.24
C ALA A 15 -6.86 -13.49 7.42
N CYS A 16 -6.45 -14.49 8.20
CA CYS A 16 -5.04 -14.88 8.35
C CYS A 16 -4.43 -15.30 7.01
N HIS A 17 -5.15 -16.10 6.21
CA HIS A 17 -4.65 -16.53 4.91
C HIS A 17 -4.46 -15.36 3.93
N TYR A 18 -5.40 -14.42 3.88
CA TYR A 18 -5.28 -13.23 3.03
C TYR A 18 -4.14 -12.32 3.49
N TYR A 19 -3.96 -12.19 4.81
CA TYR A 19 -2.84 -11.45 5.39
C TYR A 19 -1.48 -12.08 5.05
N LEU A 20 -1.35 -13.41 5.21
CA LEU A 20 -0.13 -14.12 4.82
C LEU A 20 0.16 -13.98 3.32
N SER A 21 -0.88 -13.95 2.47
CA SER A 21 -0.71 -13.69 1.05
C SER A 21 -0.13 -12.30 0.77
N LEU A 22 -0.56 -11.26 1.50
CA LEU A 22 0.01 -9.92 1.40
C LEU A 22 1.51 -9.92 1.74
N ILE A 23 1.88 -10.48 2.90
CA ILE A 23 3.29 -10.54 3.34
C ILE A 23 4.14 -11.33 2.34
N ASN A 24 3.65 -12.49 1.92
CA ASN A 24 4.38 -13.35 1.00
C ASN A 24 4.62 -12.64 -0.34
N ARG A 25 3.60 -11.99 -0.91
CA ARG A 25 3.74 -11.24 -2.17
C ARG A 25 4.72 -10.10 -2.04
N PHE A 26 4.66 -9.32 -0.96
CA PHE A 26 5.64 -8.25 -0.72
C PHE A 26 7.07 -8.81 -0.65
N THR A 27 7.25 -9.89 0.13
CA THR A 27 8.55 -10.57 0.28
C THR A 27 9.07 -11.06 -1.07
N GLU A 28 8.22 -11.71 -1.86
CA GLU A 28 8.56 -12.21 -3.19
C GLU A 28 8.92 -11.09 -4.18
N THR A 29 8.25 -9.93 -4.09
CA THR A 29 8.60 -8.75 -4.88
C THR A 29 9.97 -8.20 -4.51
N THR A 30 10.32 -8.17 -3.21
CA THR A 30 11.54 -7.48 -2.73
C THR A 30 12.75 -8.39 -2.56
N LYS A 31 12.59 -9.72 -2.50
CA LYS A 31 13.66 -10.66 -2.09
C LYS A 31 14.93 -10.62 -2.93
N ASN A 32 14.82 -10.26 -4.20
CA ASN A 32 15.95 -10.24 -5.13
C ASN A 32 16.49 -8.83 -5.39
N MET A 33 15.94 -7.82 -4.72
CA MET A 33 16.43 -6.44 -4.85
C MET A 33 17.80 -6.31 -4.16
N THR A 34 18.73 -5.61 -4.82
CA THR A 34 19.92 -5.09 -4.15
C THR A 34 19.52 -4.10 -3.05
N GLU A 35 20.44 -3.84 -2.12
CA GLU A 35 20.20 -2.86 -1.05
C GLU A 35 19.82 -1.47 -1.60
N GLN A 36 20.48 -1.03 -2.67
CA GLN A 36 20.16 0.25 -3.32
C GLN A 36 18.74 0.23 -3.90
N GLN A 37 18.39 -0.80 -4.68
CA GLN A 37 17.04 -0.94 -5.26
C GLN A 37 15.96 -0.99 -4.17
N LEU A 38 16.19 -1.73 -3.09
CA LEU A 38 15.24 -1.81 -1.98
C LEU A 38 15.04 -0.45 -1.31
N ARG A 39 16.10 0.34 -1.10
CA ARG A 39 15.98 1.70 -0.56
C ARG A 39 15.13 2.59 -1.46
N ILE A 40 15.37 2.56 -2.78
CA ILE A 40 14.59 3.33 -3.76
C ILE A 40 13.13 2.87 -3.77
N TYR A 41 12.90 1.55 -3.78
CA TYR A 41 11.58 0.94 -3.72
C TYR A 41 10.79 1.45 -2.50
N LEU A 42 11.39 1.42 -1.31
CA LEU A 42 10.74 1.84 -0.07
C LEU A 42 10.42 3.34 -0.05
N VAL A 43 11.32 4.19 -0.56
CA VAL A 43 11.06 5.63 -0.68
C VAL A 43 9.89 5.90 -1.64
N ARG A 44 9.84 5.19 -2.77
CA ARG A 44 8.73 5.30 -3.72
C ARG A 44 7.42 4.76 -3.16
N ALA A 45 7.48 3.63 -2.43
CA ALA A 45 6.33 3.05 -1.76
C ALA A 45 5.76 4.00 -0.70
N GLU A 46 6.62 4.71 0.04
CA GLU A 46 6.23 5.74 0.99
C GLU A 46 5.53 6.91 0.30
N ASP A 47 6.10 7.49 -0.76
CA ASP A 47 5.46 8.57 -1.53
C ASP A 47 4.09 8.14 -2.07
N ARG A 48 4.01 6.93 -2.64
CA ARG A 48 2.76 6.32 -3.13
C ARG A 48 1.75 6.12 -2.02
N TYR A 49 2.19 5.67 -0.84
CA TYR A 49 1.34 5.52 0.35
C TYR A 49 0.81 6.86 0.87
N ILE A 50 1.64 7.90 0.91
CA ILE A 50 1.21 9.26 1.29
C ILE A 50 0.13 9.76 0.30
N GLY A 51 0.33 9.56 -1.00
CA GLY A 51 -0.65 9.88 -2.02
C GLY A 51 -1.95 9.08 -1.86
N TRP A 52 -1.84 7.79 -1.51
CA TRP A 52 -2.99 6.93 -1.22
C TRP A 52 -3.80 7.44 -0.03
N ILE A 53 -3.16 7.76 1.09
CA ILE A 53 -3.84 8.26 2.30
C ILE A 53 -4.57 9.58 2.01
N LYS A 54 -3.92 10.51 1.29
CA LYS A 54 -4.56 11.78 0.89
C LYS A 54 -5.81 11.58 0.03
N ASN A 55 -5.90 10.45 -0.70
CA ASN A 55 -7.03 10.11 -1.56
C ASN A 55 -7.90 8.97 -0.99
N ILE A 56 -7.71 8.53 0.27
CA ILE A 56 -8.29 7.28 0.78
C ILE A 56 -9.81 7.23 0.67
N ARG A 57 -10.50 8.36 0.85
CA ARG A 57 -11.96 8.44 0.68
C ARG A 57 -12.40 8.17 -0.77
N LYS A 58 -11.67 8.73 -1.75
CA LYS A 58 -11.91 8.48 -3.18
C LYS A 58 -11.57 7.04 -3.56
N MET A 59 -10.48 6.51 -2.99
CA MET A 59 -10.09 5.11 -3.19
C MET A 59 -11.20 4.17 -2.69
N GLN A 60 -11.71 4.43 -1.49
CA GLN A 60 -12.81 3.67 -0.91
C GLN A 60 -14.09 3.79 -1.74
N SER A 61 -14.48 5.01 -2.15
CA SER A 61 -15.73 5.22 -2.90
C SER A 61 -15.76 4.51 -4.26
N HIS A 62 -14.59 4.31 -4.88
CA HIS A 62 -14.45 3.60 -6.16
C HIS A 62 -14.00 2.14 -6.00
N ASN A 63 -13.95 1.61 -4.77
CA ASN A 63 -13.47 0.25 -4.49
C ASN A 63 -12.09 -0.04 -5.11
N ILE A 64 -11.18 0.94 -5.06
CA ILE A 64 -9.82 0.78 -5.58
C ILE A 64 -9.07 -0.21 -4.68
N ILE A 65 -8.50 -1.23 -5.30
CA ILE A 65 -7.58 -2.15 -4.65
C ILE A 65 -6.19 -1.49 -4.64
N PRO A 66 -5.49 -1.39 -3.51
CA PRO A 66 -4.13 -0.86 -3.48
C PRO A 66 -3.14 -1.83 -4.12
N PRO A 67 -2.10 -1.33 -4.81
CA PRO A 67 -0.93 -2.13 -5.13
C PRO A 67 -0.20 -2.63 -3.88
N ILE A 68 0.68 -3.63 -4.04
CA ILE A 68 1.31 -4.35 -2.92
C ILE A 68 2.18 -3.46 -2.03
N ASP A 69 2.94 -2.56 -2.63
CA ASP A 69 3.81 -1.61 -1.91
C ASP A 69 3.00 -0.67 -1.01
N VAL A 70 1.91 -0.10 -1.55
CA VAL A 70 1.00 0.80 -0.84
C VAL A 70 0.29 0.06 0.30
N ALA A 71 -0.21 -1.15 0.04
CA ALA A 71 -0.90 -1.94 1.04
C ALA A 71 0.03 -2.35 2.19
N TYR A 72 1.29 -2.67 1.89
CA TYR A 72 2.28 -3.04 2.91
C TYR A 72 2.67 -1.86 3.80
N LEU A 73 2.91 -0.68 3.22
CA LEU A 73 3.17 0.56 3.96
C LEU A 73 1.96 0.96 4.81
N TRP A 74 0.74 0.83 4.25
CA TRP A 74 -0.48 1.07 4.98
C TRP A 74 -0.63 0.11 6.18
N HIS A 75 -0.40 -1.18 5.97
CA HIS A 75 -0.41 -2.17 7.04
C HIS A 75 0.61 -1.81 8.14
N THR A 76 1.84 -1.47 7.74
CA THR A 76 2.92 -1.10 8.67
C THR A 76 2.55 0.11 9.52
N HIS A 77 1.92 1.14 8.93
CA HIS A 77 1.44 2.29 9.68
C HIS A 77 0.34 1.89 10.68
N MET A 78 -0.58 0.99 10.30
CA MET A 78 -1.64 0.49 11.19
C MET A 78 -1.12 -0.33 12.39
N LEU A 79 0.12 -0.83 12.37
CA LEU A 79 0.74 -1.54 13.50
C LEU A 79 1.02 -0.63 14.72
N SER A 80 0.90 0.70 14.56
CA SER A 80 0.90 1.65 15.67
C SER A 80 -0.45 2.37 15.73
N PRO A 81 -1.50 1.77 16.35
CA PRO A 81 -2.87 2.25 16.22
C PRO A 81 -3.08 3.70 16.68
N PHE A 82 -2.41 4.11 17.76
CA PHE A 82 -2.49 5.49 18.25
C PHE A 82 -1.87 6.48 17.27
N ARG A 83 -0.68 6.18 16.71
CA ARG A 83 -0.03 7.04 15.73
C ARG A 83 -0.84 7.12 14.44
N TYR A 84 -1.33 5.98 13.96
CA TYR A 84 -2.21 5.92 12.79
C TYR A 84 -3.45 6.79 12.96
N TYR A 85 -4.11 6.71 14.11
CA TYR A 85 -5.28 7.55 14.41
C TYR A 85 -4.93 9.04 14.49
N GLU A 86 -3.84 9.40 15.18
CA GLU A 86 -3.41 10.80 15.28
C GLU A 86 -3.08 11.39 13.90
N ASP A 87 -2.35 10.66 13.06
CA ASP A 87 -1.94 11.15 11.75
C ASP A 87 -3.13 11.31 10.81
N LEU A 88 -4.07 10.35 10.81
CA LEU A 88 -5.35 10.52 10.11
C LEU A 88 -6.12 11.74 10.62
N THR A 89 -6.14 11.98 11.94
CA THR A 89 -6.80 13.14 12.52
C THR A 89 -6.15 14.45 12.09
N ARG A 90 -4.81 14.54 12.10
CA ARG A 90 -4.04 15.69 11.60
C ARG A 90 -4.34 15.99 10.13
N LEU A 91 -4.55 14.96 9.33
CA LEU A 91 -4.91 15.07 7.91
C LEU A 91 -6.41 15.34 7.66
N ARG A 92 -7.23 15.52 8.71
CA ARG A 92 -8.71 15.65 8.62
C ARG A 92 -9.38 14.43 7.99
N LEU A 93 -8.83 13.25 8.25
CA LEU A 93 -9.25 11.93 7.79
C LEU A 93 -9.60 11.00 8.98
N GLY A 94 -9.95 11.53 10.15
CA GLY A 94 -10.18 10.71 11.36
C GLY A 94 -11.27 9.63 11.20
N ASP A 95 -12.26 9.86 10.35
CA ASP A 95 -13.29 8.88 9.94
C ASP A 95 -12.71 7.72 9.11
N ALA A 96 -11.62 7.94 8.39
CA ALA A 96 -10.95 6.95 7.56
C ALA A 96 -10.28 5.82 8.39
N VAL A 97 -10.19 5.96 9.72
CA VAL A 97 -9.71 4.89 10.62
C VAL A 97 -10.54 3.60 10.51
N ARG A 98 -11.78 3.71 10.05
CA ARG A 98 -12.69 2.57 9.83
C ARG A 98 -12.42 1.83 8.53
N ILE A 99 -11.70 2.45 7.59
CA ILE A 99 -11.36 1.84 6.31
C ILE A 99 -10.31 0.76 6.58
N ARG A 100 -10.57 -0.44 6.05
CA ARG A 100 -9.69 -1.60 6.16
C ARG A 100 -9.00 -1.86 4.83
N ILE A 101 -7.81 -2.44 4.90
CA ILE A 101 -7.14 -2.99 3.71
C ILE A 101 -8.06 -4.07 3.12
N PRO A 102 -8.39 -4.03 1.81
CA PRO A 102 -9.29 -5.00 1.18
C PRO A 102 -8.56 -6.33 0.91
N LEU A 103 -8.05 -6.99 1.96
CA LEU A 103 -7.18 -8.17 1.88
C LEU A 103 -7.78 -9.30 1.02
N LYS A 104 -9.09 -9.55 1.13
CA LYS A 104 -9.77 -10.56 0.31
C LYS A 104 -9.71 -10.19 -1.17
N ALA A 105 -10.06 -8.96 -1.54
CA ALA A 105 -10.04 -8.51 -2.94
C ALA A 105 -8.61 -8.53 -3.50
N MET A 106 -7.62 -8.14 -2.69
CA MET A 106 -6.21 -8.26 -3.05
C MET A 106 -5.78 -9.71 -3.32
N TYR A 107 -6.29 -10.67 -2.53
CA TYR A 107 -6.02 -12.09 -2.73
C TYR A 107 -6.73 -12.64 -3.98
N ASP A 108 -8.00 -12.27 -4.18
CA ASP A 108 -8.80 -12.71 -5.32
C ASP A 108 -8.17 -12.21 -6.64
N HIS A 109 -7.62 -10.99 -6.64
CA HIS A 109 -6.90 -10.37 -7.77
C HIS A 109 -5.37 -10.44 -7.62
N ARG A 110 -4.83 -11.53 -7.06
CA ARG A 110 -3.38 -11.66 -6.86
C ARG A 110 -2.59 -11.96 -8.13
N MET A 111 -3.24 -12.56 -9.13
CA MET A 111 -2.59 -12.97 -10.39
C MET A 111 -2.60 -11.85 -11.43
N GLU A 112 -3.60 -10.97 -11.37
CA GLU A 112 -3.77 -9.85 -12.29
C GLU A 112 -4.39 -8.66 -11.55
N PRO A 113 -3.94 -7.42 -11.80
CA PRO A 113 -4.55 -6.26 -11.19
C PRO A 113 -6.02 -6.11 -11.59
N HIS A 114 -6.84 -5.67 -10.63
CA HIS A 114 -8.24 -5.39 -10.88
C HIS A 114 -8.40 -4.27 -11.90
N LYS A 115 -9.13 -4.53 -13.00
CA LYS A 115 -9.27 -3.62 -14.15
C LYS A 115 -9.68 -2.20 -13.75
N HIS A 116 -10.67 -2.09 -12.86
CA HIS A 116 -11.14 -0.78 -12.40
C HIS A 116 -10.06 -0.01 -11.60
N SER A 117 -9.23 -0.73 -10.83
CA SER A 117 -8.09 -0.12 -10.14
C SER A 117 -7.07 0.42 -11.15
N LEU A 118 -6.78 -0.33 -12.22
CA LEU A 118 -5.87 0.11 -13.28
C LEU A 118 -6.40 1.34 -14.03
N GLU A 119 -7.68 1.37 -14.35
CA GLU A 119 -8.32 2.48 -15.08
C GLU A 119 -8.27 3.80 -14.29
N LEU A 120 -8.55 3.74 -12.98
CA LEU A 120 -8.62 4.93 -12.14
C LEU A 120 -7.27 5.32 -11.52
N TRP A 121 -6.28 4.44 -11.53
CA TRP A 121 -4.96 4.72 -10.95
C TRP A 121 -4.29 5.97 -11.53
N PRO A 122 -4.20 6.16 -12.86
CA PRO A 122 -3.61 7.38 -13.44
C PRO A 122 -4.34 8.66 -13.05
N ILE A 123 -5.66 8.57 -12.84
CA ILE A 123 -6.52 9.70 -12.48
C ILE A 123 -6.31 10.10 -11.01
N LEU A 124 -6.15 9.11 -10.13
CA LEU A 124 -6.06 9.33 -8.69
C LEU A 124 -4.62 9.53 -8.20
N MET A 125 -3.65 8.93 -8.89
CA MET A 125 -2.26 8.83 -8.45
C MET A 125 -1.25 9.39 -9.46
N GLY A 126 -1.71 9.89 -10.61
CA GLY A 126 -0.87 10.42 -11.68
C GLY A 126 -0.24 9.33 -12.56
N PRO A 127 0.66 9.69 -13.49
CA PRO A 127 1.15 8.82 -14.55
C PRO A 127 2.09 7.68 -14.10
N GLN A 128 2.16 7.39 -12.80
CA GLN A 128 3.02 6.35 -12.26
C GLN A 128 2.42 4.95 -12.48
N PRO A 129 3.25 3.90 -12.65
CA PRO A 129 2.76 2.53 -12.86
C PRO A 129 1.95 2.05 -11.65
N TYR A 130 0.97 1.18 -11.88
CA TYR A 130 0.19 0.56 -10.81
C TYR A 130 1.05 -0.38 -9.99
N ASP A 131 1.71 -1.36 -10.62
CA ASP A 131 2.68 -2.21 -9.94
C ASP A 131 4.03 -1.51 -9.85
N LEU A 132 4.66 -1.56 -8.67
CA LEU A 132 6.02 -1.08 -8.45
C LEU A 132 6.94 -2.31 -8.43
N ASP A 133 7.91 -2.35 -9.33
CA ASP A 133 8.90 -3.42 -9.47
C ASP A 133 10.26 -2.85 -9.86
N VAL A 134 11.27 -3.72 -9.93
CA VAL A 134 12.66 -3.35 -10.25
C VAL A 134 12.79 -2.65 -11.61
N ASP A 135 11.97 -3.04 -12.59
CA ASP A 135 12.04 -2.51 -13.96
C ASP A 135 11.48 -1.10 -14.06
N ASN A 136 10.67 -0.68 -13.08
CA ASN A 136 10.03 0.62 -13.04
C ASN A 136 10.38 1.46 -11.80
N LEU A 137 11.45 1.10 -11.08
CA LEU A 137 12.05 1.87 -9.98
C LEU A 137 12.64 3.20 -10.42
N ASP A 138 13.11 3.27 -11.65
CA ASP A 138 13.68 4.47 -12.25
C ASP A 138 12.53 5.39 -12.68
N GLY A 139 12.19 6.34 -11.82
CA GLY A 139 11.27 7.43 -12.15
C GLY A 139 12.05 8.73 -12.26
N ASP A 140 11.61 9.64 -13.14
CA ASP A 140 12.10 11.04 -13.16
C ASP A 140 11.74 11.83 -11.88
N LYS A 141 11.30 11.15 -10.81
CA LYS A 141 10.96 11.78 -9.54
C LYS A 141 12.23 12.16 -8.80
N TYR A 142 12.31 13.44 -8.49
CA TYR A 142 13.31 14.00 -7.61
C TYR A 142 12.75 13.97 -6.19
N VAL A 143 13.48 13.34 -5.26
CA VAL A 143 13.19 13.42 -3.83
C VAL A 143 13.91 14.65 -3.30
N GLU A 144 13.19 15.53 -2.61
CA GLU A 144 13.80 16.63 -1.90
C GLU A 144 14.36 16.11 -0.57
N CYS A 145 15.68 16.21 -0.39
CA CYS A 145 16.31 15.86 0.86
C CYS A 145 15.79 16.78 1.98
N LEU A 146 15.26 16.21 3.06
CA LEU A 146 14.70 16.98 4.17
C LEU A 146 15.73 17.78 4.98
N ASP A 147 17.02 17.47 4.83
CA ASP A 147 18.12 18.14 5.55
C ASP A 147 18.73 19.27 4.71
N CYS A 148 19.00 19.02 3.43
CA CYS A 148 19.70 19.97 2.56
C CYS A 148 18.85 20.56 1.42
N HIS A 149 17.57 20.19 1.31
CA HIS A 149 16.62 20.62 0.28
C HIS A 149 17.06 20.38 -1.17
N LYS A 150 18.11 19.59 -1.40
CA LYS A 150 18.56 19.23 -2.74
C LYS A 150 17.60 18.21 -3.34
N LYS A 151 17.17 18.50 -4.56
CA LYS A 151 16.47 17.55 -5.42
C LYS A 151 17.43 16.46 -5.86
N MET A 152 17.29 15.30 -5.27
CA MET A 152 18.04 14.10 -5.64
C MET A 152 17.19 13.30 -6.62
N LYS A 153 17.75 12.94 -7.79
CA LYS A 153 17.09 11.93 -8.62
C LYS A 153 16.94 10.66 -7.77
N SER A 154 15.73 10.09 -7.77
CA SER A 154 15.52 8.68 -7.48
C SER A 154 16.33 7.91 -8.51
N LYS A 155 17.63 7.72 -8.23
CA LYS A 155 18.55 6.96 -9.07
C LYS A 155 18.15 5.50 -9.13
#